data_AF-A0A426UV40-F1
#
_entry.id   AF-A0A426UV40-F1
#
_cell.length_a   1.000
_cell.length_b   1.000
_cell.length_c   1.000
_cell.angle_alpha   90.00
_cell.angle_beta   90.00
_cell.angle_gamma   90.00
#
_symmetry.space_group_name_H-M   'P 1'
#
loop_
_entity.id
_entity.type
_entity.pdbx_description
1 polymer ?
#
loop_
_entity_poly.entity_id
_entity_poly.type
_entity_poly.pdbx_seq_one_letter_code
_entity_poly.pdbx_strand_id
1 'polypeptide(L)' 'MRDQDSSSDRAAFDAIVRHQLDDFELGFPDDRRIEVGSEHARFIEEAVTGIEQQNPCSGFEPLKKMLLRKIWIRDRDA' A
#
# COMPACT_ATOMS: atom_id res chain seq x y z
N MET A 1 -12.55 9.54 -42.13
CA MET A 1 -12.01 8.49 -41.25
C MET A 1 -11.41 9.16 -40.03
N ARG A 2 -12.20 9.38 -38.97
CA ARG A 2 -11.76 9.97 -37.69
C ARG A 2 -12.65 9.43 -36.57
N ASP A 3 -12.52 8.14 -36.28
CA ASP A 3 -13.27 7.48 -35.20
C ASP A 3 -12.41 6.40 -34.50
N GLN A 4 -11.08 6.58 -34.43
CA GLN A 4 -10.19 5.59 -33.79
C GLN A 4 -9.33 6.12 -32.63
N ASP A 5 -9.12 7.43 -32.47
CA ASP A 5 -8.30 7.94 -31.36
C ASP A 5 -9.06 7.98 -30.02
N SER A 6 -10.37 8.19 -30.02
CA SER A 6 -11.15 8.38 -28.79
C SER A 6 -11.34 7.11 -27.94
N SER A 7 -11.13 5.93 -28.54
CA SER A 7 -11.30 4.64 -27.84
C SER A 7 -10.05 4.23 -27.05
N SER A 8 -8.86 4.58 -27.55
CA SER A 8 -7.58 4.29 -26.88
C SER A 8 -7.39 5.13 -25.61
N ASP A 9 -7.76 6.41 -25.67
CA ASP A 9 -7.66 7.32 -24.54
C ASP A 9 -8.60 6.93 -23.39
N ARG A 10 -9.79 6.39 -23.73
CA ARG A 10 -10.76 5.91 -22.75
C ARG A 10 -10.26 4.67 -22.02
N ALA A 11 -9.66 3.71 -22.72
CA ALA A 11 -9.10 2.51 -22.09
C ALA A 11 -7.90 2.84 -21.17
N ALA A 12 -7.06 3.79 -21.57
CA ALA A 12 -5.96 4.28 -20.74
C ALA A 12 -6.45 5.02 -19.49
N PHE A 13 -7.48 5.86 -19.65
CA PHE A 13 -8.14 6.54 -18.54
C PHE A 13 -8.82 5.54 -17.58
N ASP A 14 -9.57 4.57 -18.11
CA ASP A 14 -10.21 3.53 -17.32
C ASP A 14 -9.18 2.68 -16.56
N ALA A 15 -7.99 2.44 -17.12
CA ALA A 15 -6.90 1.74 -16.43
C ALA A 15 -6.29 2.58 -15.29
N ILE A 16 -6.10 3.89 -15.49
CA ILE A 16 -5.63 4.80 -14.44
C ILE A 16 -6.65 4.90 -13.31
N VAL A 17 -7.94 5.06 -13.66
CA VAL A 17 -9.04 5.11 -12.69
C VAL A 17 -9.14 3.79 -11.95
N ARG A 18 -9.03 2.64 -12.61
CA ARG A 18 -9.05 1.34 -11.96
C ARG A 18 -7.85 1.14 -11.03
N HIS A 19 -6.65 1.55 -11.42
CA HIS A 19 -5.48 1.52 -10.53
C HIS A 19 -5.66 2.43 -9.31
N GLN A 20 -6.21 3.64 -9.50
CA GLN A 20 -6.50 4.54 -8.39
C GLN A 20 -7.66 4.07 -7.52
N LEU A 21 -8.64 3.36 -8.09
CA LEU A 21 -9.75 2.74 -7.36
C LEU A 21 -9.32 1.46 -6.65
N ASP A 22 -8.38 0.67 -7.17
CA ASP A 22 -7.74 -0.43 -6.45
C ASP A 22 -6.93 0.12 -5.25
N ASP A 23 -6.30 1.29 -5.41
CA ASP A 23 -5.73 2.05 -4.31
C ASP A 23 -6.81 2.66 -3.37
N PHE A 24 -8.08 2.77 -3.80
CA PHE A 24 -9.20 3.35 -3.03
C PHE A 24 -10.13 2.30 -2.38
N GLU A 25 -10.22 1.07 -2.92
CA GLU A 25 -10.82 -0.12 -2.27
C GLU A 25 -10.04 -0.54 -1.01
N LEU A 26 -9.04 0.24 -0.61
CA LEU A 26 -8.49 0.33 0.75
C LEU A 26 -9.45 0.95 1.79
N GLY A 27 -10.67 1.34 1.37
CA GLY A 27 -11.68 2.06 2.17
C GLY A 27 -12.57 1.24 3.11
N PHE A 28 -12.33 -0.05 3.28
CA PHE A 28 -12.97 -0.85 4.34
C PHE A 28 -11.89 -1.45 5.26
N PRO A 29 -12.16 -1.64 6.56
CA PRO A 29 -11.21 -2.35 7.42
C PRO A 29 -10.99 -3.75 6.84
N ASP A 30 -9.78 -4.01 6.33
CA ASP A 30 -9.34 -5.37 6.05
C ASP A 30 -9.28 -6.10 7.39
N ASP A 31 -10.12 -7.13 7.57
CA ASP A 31 -10.21 -7.94 8.80
C ASP A 31 -8.88 -8.58 9.21
N ARG A 32 -7.86 -8.54 8.34
CA ARG A 32 -6.49 -9.03 8.59
C ARG A 32 -5.53 -7.92 9.00
N ARG A 33 -5.98 -6.68 9.17
CA ARG A 33 -5.15 -5.61 9.71
C ARG A 33 -4.86 -5.86 11.17
N ILE A 34 -3.62 -5.62 11.56
CA ILE A 34 -3.13 -5.82 12.92
C ILE A 34 -3.21 -4.47 13.61
N GLU A 35 -4.10 -4.36 14.59
CA GLU A 35 -4.19 -3.17 15.44
C GLU A 35 -3.01 -3.14 16.40
N VAL A 36 -2.26 -2.04 16.39
CA VAL A 36 -1.11 -1.83 17.27
C VAL A 36 -1.12 -0.41 17.83
N GLY A 37 -0.47 -0.22 18.98
CA GLY A 37 -0.16 1.12 19.49
C GLY A 37 0.94 1.80 18.66
N SER A 38 1.04 3.12 18.76
CA SER A 38 2.03 3.94 18.03
C SER A 38 3.48 3.50 18.31
N GLU A 39 3.81 3.20 19.57
CA GLU A 39 5.13 2.69 19.96
C GLU A 39 5.46 1.35 19.30
N HIS A 40 4.48 0.45 19.25
CA HIS A 40 4.65 -0.87 18.63
C HIS A 40 4.79 -0.78 17.11
N ALA A 41 4.06 0.14 16.46
CA ALA A 41 4.20 0.40 15.04
C ALA A 41 5.64 0.84 14.70
N ARG A 42 6.21 1.73 15.53
CA ARG A 42 7.59 2.19 15.38
C ARG A 42 8.59 1.03 15.52
N PHE A 43 8.43 0.18 16.53
CA PHE A 43 9.31 -1.00 16.69
C PHE A 43 9.24 -1.95 15.49
N ILE A 44 8.05 -2.16 14.92
CA ILE A 44 7.88 -3.01 13.74
C ILE A 44 8.60 -2.39 12.53
N GLU A 45 8.46 -1.07 12.31
CA GLU A 45 9.15 -0.37 11.22
C GLU A 45 10.68 -0.43 11.36
N GLU A 46 11.20 -0.20 12.56
CA GLU A 46 12.63 -0.29 12.86
C GLU A 46 13.16 -1.72 12.64
N ALA A 47 12.43 -2.75 13.11
CA ALA A 47 12.79 -4.15 12.91
C ALA A 47 12.82 -4.54 11.43
N VAL A 48 11.79 -4.17 10.66
CA VAL A 48 11.71 -4.47 9.22
C VAL A 48 12.82 -3.78 8.45
N THR A 49 13.15 -2.53 8.81
CA THR A 49 14.28 -1.80 8.22
C THR A 49 15.63 -2.42 8.60
N GLY A 50 15.78 -2.91 9.84
CA GLY A 50 16.97 -3.65 10.25
C GLY A 50 17.17 -4.95 9.45
N ILE A 51 16.08 -5.68 9.19
CA ILE A 51 16.11 -6.89 8.35
C ILE A 51 16.53 -6.55 6.91
N GLU A 52 16.00 -5.47 6.34
CA GLU A 52 16.35 -4.97 5.01
C GLU A 52 17.85 -4.67 4.88
N GLN A 53 18.41 -3.99 5.88
CA GLN A 53 19.84 -3.63 5.90
C GLN A 53 20.74 -4.84 6.04
N GLN A 54 20.33 -5.85 6.82
CA GLN A 54 21.09 -7.09 6.99
C GLN A 54 20.97 -8.03 5.77
N ASN A 55 19.86 -7.97 5.03
CA ASN A 55 19.54 -8.86 3.92
C ASN A 55 19.08 -8.05 2.70
N PRO A 56 20.00 -7.30 2.05
CA PRO A 56 19.66 -6.48 0.90
C PRO A 56 19.21 -7.38 -0.25
N CYS A 57 17.92 -7.31 -0.59
CA CYS A 57 17.35 -8.06 -1.71
C CYS A 57 16.47 -7.17 -2.59
N SER A 58 16.57 -7.38 -3.91
CA SER A 58 15.72 -6.71 -4.89
C SER A 58 14.29 -7.21 -4.76
N GLY A 59 13.45 -6.47 -4.04
CA GLY A 59 12.06 -6.85 -3.77
C GLY A 59 11.61 -6.67 -2.31
N PHE A 60 12.54 -6.34 -1.41
CA PHE A 60 12.20 -6.09 -0.01
C PHE A 60 11.28 -4.87 0.16
N GLU A 61 11.59 -3.77 -0.52
CA GLU A 61 10.86 -2.51 -0.41
C GLU A 61 9.34 -2.64 -0.75
N PRO A 62 8.93 -3.32 -1.83
CA PRO A 62 7.52 -3.66 -2.05
C PRO A 62 6.88 -4.48 -0.92
N LEU A 63 7.59 -5.49 -0.39
CA LEU A 63 7.08 -6.36 0.68
C LEU A 63 6.95 -5.61 2.02
N LYS A 64 7.93 -4.76 2.34
CA LYS A 64 7.91 -3.84 3.48
C LYS A 64 6.69 -2.93 3.42
N LYS A 65 6.42 -2.31 2.26
CA LYS A 65 5.23 -1.49 2.06
C LYS A 65 3.94 -2.28 2.25
N MET A 66 3.85 -3.49 1.72
CA MET A 66 2.68 -4.34 1.92
C MET A 66 2.47 -4.73 3.38
N LEU A 67 3.54 -5.05 4.12
CA LEU A 67 3.49 -5.39 5.54
C LEU A 67 3.04 -4.19 6.38
N LEU A 68 3.67 -3.03 6.19
CA LEU A 68 3.35 -1.81 6.94
C LEU A 68 1.91 -1.34 6.65
N ARG A 69 1.39 -1.56 5.44
CA ARG A 69 -0.02 -1.29 5.09
C ARG A 69 -1.03 -2.16 5.84
N LYS A 70 -0.62 -3.31 6.39
CA LYS A 70 -1.48 -4.15 7.25
C LYS A 70 -1.51 -3.67 8.70
N ILE A 71 -0.66 -2.73 9.08
CA ILE A 71 -0.60 -2.22 10.44
C ILE A 71 -1.61 -1.09 10.56
N TRP A 72 -2.53 -1.21 11.52
CA TRP A 72 -3.46 -0.16 11.88
C TRP A 72 -3.05 0.44 13.21
N ILE A 73 -2.69 1.73 13.19
CA ILE A 73 -2.26 2.44 14.40
C ILE A 73 -3.51 2.95 15.12
N ARG A 74 -3.69 2.52 16.36
CA ARG A 74 -4.77 3.02 17.21
C ARG A 74 -4.32 4.32 17.88
N ASP A 75 -4.88 5.46 17.45
CA ASP A 75 -4.73 6.74 18.16
C ASP A 75 -5.58 6.76 19.44
N ARG A 76 -5.13 6.02 20.47
CA ARG A 76 -5.66 6.16 21.83
C ARG A 76 -4.75 6.94 22.77
N ASP A 77 -3.58 7.36 22.31
CA ASP A 77 -2.59 8.06 23.13
C ASP A 77 -2.49 9.54 22.71
N ALA A 78 -3.50 10.31 23.12
CA ALA A 78 -3.42 11.77 23.31
C ALA A 78 -4.37 12.18 24.43
#